data_AF-A0AAU3G9E3-F1
#
_entry.id   AF-A0AAU3G9E3-F1
#
_cell.length_a   1.000
_cell.length_b   1.000
_cell.length_c   1.000
_cell.angle_alpha   90.00
_cell.angle_beta   90.00
_cell.angle_gamma   90.00
#
_symmetry.space_group_name_H-M   'P 1'
#
loop_
_entity.id
_entity.type
_entity.pdbx_description
1 polymer ?
#
loop_
_entity_poly.entity_id
_entity_poly.type
_entity_poly.pdbx_seq_one_letter_code
_entity_poly.pdbx_strand_id
1 'polypeptide(L)'
;MRDRGIHLRRLFTGLSCLALALGTAVAAGSAAGASSAWEPPPGAPSLGDQPGVEPTPLPAPNIWPIPTPPPGPHTGPPPGPHTGPPPGPHTGPPPGPGPHIGPPPGPHIGPVPAPRTRILVLSKRRGATPFPADRIVTLRCTPPGGTHPSPVSACRTLAVVGGNPAALNVSPGIHCTRIYDPVTVTAVGSWDGRHITVRHTYSNPCVLRAATGSVYQF
;
A
#
# COMPACT_ATOMS: atom_id res chain seq x y z
N MET A 1 -42.10 16.83 59.35
CA MET A 1 -41.70 17.48 60.62
C MET A 1 -40.17 17.60 60.55
N ARG A 2 -39.61 18.78 60.21
CA ARG A 2 -38.87 19.72 61.11
C ARG A 2 -37.73 18.98 61.84
N ASP A 3 -36.43 19.22 61.60
CA ASP A 3 -35.60 20.44 61.80
C ASP A 3 -34.46 20.51 60.74
N ARG A 4 -34.03 21.64 60.13
CA ARG A 4 -33.46 22.95 60.58
C ARG A 4 -32.02 22.90 61.13
N GLY A 5 -31.16 23.75 60.53
CA GLY A 5 -29.86 24.18 61.08
C GLY A 5 -28.77 24.33 60.00
N ILE A 6 -28.72 25.37 59.15
CA ILE A 6 -28.25 26.77 59.37
C ILE A 6 -26.72 26.96 59.17
N HIS A 7 -26.40 27.57 58.02
CA HIS A 7 -25.43 28.65 57.72
C HIS A 7 -23.91 28.54 57.97
N LEU A 8 -23.13 28.72 56.89
CA LEU A 8 -22.15 29.84 56.68
C LEU A 8 -21.62 29.83 55.23
N ARG A 9 -22.15 30.63 54.29
CA ARG A 9 -21.71 31.99 53.89
C ARG A 9 -20.18 32.24 53.85
N ARG A 10 -19.60 32.16 52.64
CA ARG A 10 -18.54 33.05 52.10
C ARG A 10 -18.84 33.22 50.60
N LEU A 11 -19.56 34.28 50.17
CA LEU A 11 -19.02 35.59 49.79
C LEU A 11 -17.77 35.49 48.89
N PHE A 12 -17.98 35.32 47.59
CA PHE A 12 -17.08 35.82 46.56
C PHE A 12 -17.90 36.71 45.61
N THR A 13 -18.00 37.97 46.03
CA THR A 13 -18.16 39.15 45.17
C THR A 13 -17.11 39.06 44.07
N GLY A 14 -17.48 39.04 42.78
CA GLY A 14 -17.76 40.24 42.01
C GLY A 14 -16.54 40.59 41.14
N LEU A 15 -16.62 40.32 39.83
CA LEU A 15 -16.04 41.21 38.82
C LEU A 15 -16.79 41.01 37.50
N SER A 16 -17.65 41.99 37.24
CA SER A 16 -18.37 42.23 36.00
C SER A 16 -17.40 42.39 34.82
N CYS A 17 -17.73 41.80 33.67
CA CYS A 17 -17.41 42.40 32.38
C CYS A 17 -18.70 42.41 31.55
N LEU A 18 -19.14 43.63 31.26
CA LEU A 18 -20.39 44.00 30.61
C LEU A 18 -20.59 43.27 29.28
N ALA A 19 -21.80 42.74 29.10
CA ALA A 19 -22.41 42.54 27.80
C ALA A 19 -22.79 43.90 27.19
N LEU A 20 -22.27 44.19 26.01
CA LEU A 20 -22.82 45.21 25.12
C LEU A 20 -23.28 44.51 23.84
N ALA A 21 -24.60 44.35 23.76
CA ALA A 21 -25.33 44.03 22.55
C ALA A 21 -25.62 45.34 21.81
N LEU A 22 -25.08 45.51 20.60
CA LEU A 22 -25.59 46.41 19.56
C LEU A 22 -25.15 45.88 18.19
N GLY A 23 -26.09 45.78 17.24
CA GLY A 23 -25.75 45.82 15.82
C GLY A 23 -26.35 44.74 14.93
N THR A 24 -27.65 44.86 14.65
CA THR A 24 -28.32 44.28 13.49
C THR A 24 -27.71 44.77 12.17
N ALA A 25 -27.50 43.87 11.19
CA ALA A 25 -27.80 44.13 9.78
C ALA A 25 -27.65 42.86 8.93
N VAL A 26 -28.79 42.33 8.48
CA VAL A 26 -28.87 41.43 7.31
C VAL A 26 -28.55 42.26 6.08
N ALA A 27 -27.50 41.88 5.33
CA ALA A 27 -27.27 42.38 3.99
C ALA A 27 -27.45 41.23 3.00
N ALA A 28 -28.61 41.22 2.33
CA ALA A 28 -28.82 40.52 1.09
C ALA A 28 -28.00 41.22 -0.01
N GLY A 29 -27.04 40.50 -0.60
CA GLY A 29 -26.26 40.98 -1.74
C GLY A 29 -26.64 40.19 -2.98
N SER A 30 -27.63 40.69 -3.71
CA SER A 30 -27.97 40.24 -5.06
C SER A 30 -26.90 40.68 -6.06
N ALA A 31 -26.68 39.82 -7.05
CA ALA A 31 -25.85 40.06 -8.21
C ALA A 31 -26.28 41.30 -9.01
N ALA A 32 -25.31 42.12 -9.41
CA ALA A 32 -25.41 43.01 -10.55
C ALA A 32 -24.05 43.00 -11.27
N GLY A 33 -24.07 42.62 -12.54
CA GLY A 33 -22.90 42.64 -13.40
C GLY A 33 -22.44 44.07 -13.71
N ALA A 34 -21.13 44.25 -13.75
CA ALA A 34 -20.49 45.32 -14.49
C ALA A 34 -19.17 44.76 -15.00
N SER A 35 -19.07 44.66 -16.32
CA SER A 35 -17.86 44.32 -17.05
C SER A 35 -16.90 45.51 -16.97
N SER A 36 -16.19 45.66 -15.86
CA SER A 36 -15.07 46.60 -15.77
C SER A 36 -13.84 45.93 -16.37
N ALA A 37 -13.47 46.41 -17.56
CA ALA A 37 -12.15 46.20 -18.12
C ALA A 37 -11.10 46.54 -17.05
N TRP A 38 -10.27 45.56 -16.72
CA TRP A 38 -9.15 45.75 -15.81
C TRP A 38 -8.03 46.42 -16.62
N GLU A 39 -7.66 47.64 -16.24
CA GLU A 39 -6.49 48.30 -16.80
C GLU A 39 -5.26 47.92 -15.93
N PRO A 40 -4.14 47.47 -16.52
CA PRO A 40 -2.94 47.14 -15.75
C PRO A 40 -2.22 48.41 -15.23
N PRO A 41 -1.52 48.33 -14.08
CA PRO A 41 -0.77 49.45 -13.53
C PRO A 41 0.45 49.83 -14.40
N PRO A 42 0.87 51.11 -14.41
CA PRO A 42 2.05 51.55 -15.17
C PRO A 42 3.32 50.93 -14.59
N GLY A 43 4.07 50.20 -15.44
CA GLY A 43 5.33 49.54 -15.07
C GLY A 43 5.39 48.04 -15.36
N ALA A 44 4.38 47.45 -16.00
CA ALA A 44 4.46 46.06 -16.46
C ALA A 44 5.54 45.92 -17.56
N PRO A 45 6.51 44.99 -17.42
CA PRO A 45 7.52 44.76 -18.46
C PRO A 45 6.87 44.20 -19.73
N SER A 46 7.24 44.76 -20.88
CA SER A 46 6.77 44.33 -22.19
C SER A 46 7.06 42.84 -22.43
N LEU A 47 6.05 42.13 -22.92
CA LEU A 47 6.11 40.74 -23.37
C LEU A 47 6.95 40.64 -24.66
N GLY A 48 8.27 40.81 -24.55
CA GLY A 48 9.18 40.85 -25.70
C GLY A 48 10.56 40.21 -25.48
N ASP A 49 11.01 40.09 -24.23
CA ASP A 49 12.28 39.46 -23.89
C ASP A 49 12.06 38.34 -22.88
N GLN A 50 11.74 37.14 -23.37
CA GLN A 50 11.96 35.90 -22.61
C GLN A 50 13.22 35.25 -23.18
N PRO A 51 14.35 35.23 -22.45
CA PRO A 51 15.49 34.41 -22.85
C PRO A 51 15.03 32.94 -22.91
N GLY A 52 15.41 32.26 -23.99
CA GLY A 52 14.91 30.94 -24.36
C GLY A 52 14.80 29.97 -23.18
N VAL A 53 13.57 29.62 -22.84
CA VAL A 53 13.29 28.41 -22.06
C VAL A 53 13.72 27.22 -22.90
N GLU A 54 14.88 26.66 -22.57
CA GLU A 54 15.35 25.40 -23.11
C GLU A 54 14.24 24.36 -22.90
N PRO A 55 13.81 23.62 -23.94
CA PRO A 55 12.78 22.60 -23.78
C PRO A 55 13.32 21.55 -22.81
N THR A 56 12.60 21.34 -21.71
CA THR A 56 12.92 20.32 -20.72
C THR A 56 13.03 18.98 -21.44
N PRO A 57 14.11 18.18 -21.24
CA PRO A 57 14.23 16.89 -21.89
C PRO A 57 13.03 16.01 -21.56
N LEU A 58 12.38 15.45 -22.58
CA LEU A 58 11.32 14.46 -22.40
C LEU A 58 11.85 13.33 -21.50
N PRO A 59 11.04 12.79 -20.56
CA PRO A 59 11.45 11.63 -19.79
C PRO A 59 11.78 10.49 -20.76
N ALA A 60 12.92 9.83 -20.55
CA ALA A 60 13.32 8.68 -21.34
C ALA A 60 12.17 7.67 -21.44
N PRO A 61 11.94 7.02 -22.59
CA PRO A 61 10.92 5.99 -22.69
C PRO A 61 11.18 4.93 -21.62
N ASN A 62 10.15 4.57 -20.87
CA ASN A 62 10.21 3.48 -19.90
C ASN A 62 10.58 2.18 -20.63
N ILE A 63 11.88 1.88 -20.68
CA ILE A 63 12.42 0.59 -21.09
C ILE A 63 12.23 -0.34 -19.89
N TRP A 64 11.02 -0.87 -19.75
CA TRP A 64 10.77 -1.99 -18.85
C TRP A 64 11.63 -3.18 -19.32
N PRO A 65 12.29 -3.93 -18.42
CA PRO A 65 12.98 -5.15 -18.80
C PRO A 65 11.98 -6.09 -19.47
N ILE A 66 12.27 -6.47 -20.72
CA ILE A 66 11.48 -7.48 -21.43
C ILE A 66 11.54 -8.75 -20.57
N PRO A 67 10.40 -9.35 -20.19
CA PRO A 67 10.41 -10.61 -19.46
C PRO A 67 11.18 -11.65 -20.29
N THR A 68 12.19 -12.27 -19.69
CA THR A 68 12.93 -13.36 -20.34
C THR A 68 11.95 -14.48 -20.70
N PRO A 69 11.99 -15.02 -21.92
CA PRO A 69 11.14 -16.13 -22.29
C PRO A 69 11.44 -17.33 -21.37
N PRO A 70 10.42 -18.13 -21.01
CA PRO A 70 10.63 -19.34 -20.23
C PRO A 70 11.62 -20.26 -20.94
N PRO A 71 12.44 -21.05 -20.20
CA PRO A 71 13.28 -22.07 -20.80
C PRO A 71 12.42 -22.97 -21.70
N GLY A 72 12.84 -23.13 -22.95
CA GLY A 72 12.14 -23.99 -23.89
C GLY A 72 12.01 -25.41 -23.32
N PRO A 73 10.98 -26.17 -23.73
CA PRO A 73 10.89 -27.58 -23.38
C PRO A 73 12.17 -28.28 -23.84
N HIS A 74 12.79 -29.05 -22.94
CA HIS A 74 13.95 -29.89 -23.25
C HIS A 74 13.47 -31.05 -24.11
N THR A 75 13.25 -30.78 -25.40
CA THR A 75 12.99 -31.78 -26.45
C THR A 75 14.31 -32.40 -26.91
N GLY A 76 15.11 -32.88 -25.95
CA GLY A 76 16.17 -33.83 -26.25
C GLY A 76 15.57 -35.22 -26.45
N PRO A 77 16.05 -36.02 -27.41
CA PRO A 77 15.69 -37.43 -27.46
C PRO A 77 16.08 -38.11 -26.13
N PRO A 78 15.27 -39.06 -25.63
CA PRO A 78 15.61 -39.79 -24.42
C PRO A 78 16.99 -40.45 -24.55
N PRO A 79 17.79 -40.55 -23.47
CA PRO A 79 19.03 -41.30 -23.48
C PRO A 79 18.78 -42.69 -24.05
N GLY A 80 19.59 -43.07 -25.04
CA GLY A 80 19.44 -44.37 -25.71
C GLY A 80 19.53 -45.52 -24.69
N PRO A 81 18.93 -46.69 -25.02
CA PRO A 81 19.08 -47.88 -24.20
C PRO A 81 20.57 -48.20 -24.05
N HIS A 82 21.01 -48.36 -22.81
CA HIS A 82 22.36 -48.78 -22.46
C HIS A 82 22.55 -50.22 -22.93
N THR A 83 22.95 -50.41 -24.18
CA THR A 83 23.28 -51.71 -24.80
C THR A 83 24.71 -52.16 -24.52
N GLY A 84 25.32 -51.65 -23.45
CA GLY A 84 26.63 -52.11 -23.00
C GLY A 84 26.53 -53.46 -22.29
N PRO A 85 27.54 -54.34 -22.40
CA PRO A 85 27.63 -55.50 -21.51
C PRO A 85 27.64 -55.02 -20.05
N PRO A 86 27.03 -55.78 -19.12
CA PRO A 86 27.03 -55.42 -17.71
C PRO A 86 28.47 -55.20 -17.23
N PRO A 87 28.72 -54.18 -16.38
CA PRO A 87 30.03 -54.01 -15.77
C PRO A 87 30.49 -55.33 -15.16
N GLY A 88 31.71 -55.76 -15.50
CA GLY A 88 32.27 -56.98 -14.96
C GLY A 88 32.29 -56.97 -13.43
N PRO A 89 32.35 -58.14 -12.78
CA PRO A 89 32.48 -58.20 -11.33
C PRO A 89 33.74 -57.44 -10.91
N HIS A 90 33.56 -56.43 -10.07
CA HIS A 90 34.63 -55.66 -9.47
C HIS A 90 35.35 -56.56 -8.45
N THR A 91 36.26 -57.40 -8.95
CA THR A 91 37.11 -58.28 -8.13
C THR A 91 38.36 -57.56 -7.61
N GLY A 92 38.42 -56.23 -7.74
CA GLY A 92 39.47 -55.43 -7.13
C GLY A 92 39.21 -55.24 -5.63
N PRO A 93 40.25 -55.24 -4.78
CA PRO A 93 40.09 -54.78 -3.41
C PRO A 93 39.54 -53.34 -3.40
N PRO A 94 38.66 -52.96 -2.45
CA PRO A 94 38.14 -51.61 -2.39
C PRO A 94 39.32 -50.63 -2.31
N PRO A 95 39.30 -49.52 -3.05
CA PRO A 95 40.32 -48.49 -2.90
C PRO A 95 40.36 -48.10 -1.43
N GLY A 96 41.52 -48.29 -0.80
CA GLY A 96 41.71 -47.94 0.60
C GLY A 96 41.37 -46.47 0.83
N PRO A 97 41.03 -46.06 2.05
CA PRO A 97 40.85 -44.65 2.37
C PRO A 97 42.15 -43.91 2.03
N GLY A 98 42.15 -43.22 0.89
CA GLY A 98 43.24 -42.33 0.52
C GLY A 98 43.40 -41.28 1.62
N PRO A 99 44.61 -40.81 1.90
CA PRO A 99 44.79 -39.71 2.82
C PRO A 99 44.06 -38.51 2.20
N HIS A 100 43.01 -38.05 2.87
CA HIS A 100 42.35 -36.79 2.53
C HIS A 100 43.29 -35.67 2.98
N ILE A 101 44.35 -35.42 2.19
CA ILE A 101 45.33 -34.33 2.38
C ILE A 101 44.72 -33.02 1.84
N GLY A 102 43.44 -32.80 2.12
CA GLY A 102 42.72 -31.59 1.75
C GLY A 102 42.23 -30.92 3.03
N PRO A 103 42.47 -29.61 3.23
CA PRO A 103 41.70 -28.88 4.23
C PRO A 103 40.20 -29.05 3.93
N PRO A 104 39.34 -29.21 4.95
CA PRO A 104 37.90 -29.34 4.73
C PRO A 104 37.41 -28.15 3.89
N PRO A 105 36.44 -28.36 2.97
CA PRO A 105 35.85 -27.27 2.21
C PRO A 105 35.43 -26.19 3.20
N GLY A 106 35.99 -24.98 3.05
CA GLY A 106 35.61 -23.85 3.89
C GLY A 106 34.10 -23.61 3.81
N PRO A 107 33.48 -23.02 4.85
CA PRO A 107 32.10 -22.62 4.77
C PRO A 107 31.91 -21.75 3.53
N HIS A 108 31.00 -22.17 2.65
CA HIS A 108 30.62 -21.37 1.49
C HIS A 108 29.91 -20.13 2.02
N ILE A 109 30.60 -18.99 2.03
CA ILE A 109 29.97 -17.68 2.23
C ILE A 109 29.30 -17.32 0.90
N GLY A 110 28.25 -18.06 0.56
CA GLY A 110 27.32 -17.64 -0.47
C GLY A 110 26.55 -16.42 0.04
N PRO A 111 26.04 -15.56 -0.86
CA PRO A 111 25.10 -14.52 -0.46
C PRO A 111 23.95 -15.15 0.33
N VAL A 112 23.77 -14.75 1.59
CA VAL A 112 22.61 -15.17 2.38
C VAL A 112 21.36 -14.66 1.65
N PRO A 113 20.41 -15.53 1.25
CA PRO A 113 19.19 -15.08 0.62
C PRO A 113 18.49 -14.10 1.55
N ALA A 114 18.17 -12.89 1.05
CA ALA A 114 17.43 -11.92 1.85
C ALA A 114 16.12 -12.57 2.34
N PRO A 115 15.75 -12.39 3.63
CA PRO A 115 14.54 -12.96 4.15
C PRO A 115 13.34 -12.46 3.33
N ARG A 116 12.60 -13.41 2.73
CA ARG A 116 11.39 -13.14 1.94
C ARG A 116 10.21 -12.84 2.87
N THR A 117 10.32 -11.70 3.54
CA THR A 117 9.30 -11.24 4.49
C THR A 117 8.09 -10.74 3.71
N ARG A 118 6.91 -11.14 4.17
CA ARG A 118 5.61 -10.72 3.64
C ARG A 118 4.77 -10.24 4.80
N ILE A 119 4.85 -8.95 5.09
CA ILE A 119 4.19 -8.33 6.24
C ILE A 119 3.58 -7.00 5.77
N LEU A 120 2.28 -6.83 5.99
CA LEU A 120 1.55 -5.61 5.68
C LEU A 120 0.76 -5.15 6.90
N VAL A 121 0.72 -3.85 7.09
CA VAL A 121 -0.24 -3.15 7.94
C VAL A 121 -1.34 -2.63 7.03
N LEU A 122 -2.55 -3.09 7.26
CA LEU A 122 -3.74 -2.74 6.48
C LEU A 122 -4.60 -1.80 7.30
N SER A 123 -5.11 -0.74 6.67
CA SER A 123 -6.08 0.15 7.32
C SER A 123 -7.26 0.42 6.41
N LYS A 124 -8.40 0.75 7.03
CA LYS A 124 -9.65 1.10 6.35
C LYS A 124 -10.33 2.23 7.09
N ARG A 125 -10.89 3.17 6.33
CA ARG A 125 -11.72 4.27 6.82
C ARG A 125 -12.88 4.54 5.88
N ARG A 126 -14.06 4.80 6.42
CA ARG A 126 -15.14 5.46 5.67
C ARG A 126 -14.80 6.93 5.42
N GLY A 127 -14.99 7.38 4.19
CA GLY A 127 -14.59 8.70 3.68
C GLY A 127 -13.51 8.65 2.60
N ALA A 128 -13.26 9.81 1.99
CA ALA A 128 -12.28 9.99 0.90
C ALA A 128 -10.82 10.16 1.37
N THR A 129 -10.61 10.32 2.68
CA THR A 129 -9.29 10.52 3.29
C THR A 129 -8.86 9.30 4.09
N PRO A 130 -7.56 8.96 4.12
CA PRO A 130 -7.07 7.72 4.74
C PRO A 130 -6.97 7.79 6.28
N PHE A 131 -6.88 8.99 6.87
CA PHE A 131 -6.56 9.17 8.29
C PHE A 131 -7.44 10.18 9.03
N PRO A 132 -7.81 9.93 10.30
CA PRO A 132 -7.51 8.71 11.07
C PRO A 132 -8.25 7.48 10.52
N ALA A 133 -7.68 6.28 10.69
CA ALA A 133 -8.30 5.05 10.21
C ALA A 133 -9.32 4.52 11.23
N ASP A 134 -10.42 3.94 10.75
CA ASP A 134 -11.45 3.33 11.63
C ASP A 134 -10.96 2.01 12.20
N ARG A 135 -10.19 1.26 11.40
CA ARG A 135 -9.60 -0.04 11.74
C ARG A 135 -8.21 -0.17 11.14
N ILE A 136 -7.31 -0.80 11.89
CA ILE A 136 -5.95 -1.12 11.48
C ILE A 136 -5.66 -2.56 11.92
N VAL A 137 -5.12 -3.38 11.03
CA VAL A 137 -4.73 -4.75 11.33
C VAL A 137 -3.36 -5.08 10.73
N THR A 138 -2.70 -6.06 11.32
CA THR A 138 -1.46 -6.63 10.78
C THR A 138 -1.77 -7.92 10.03
N LEU A 139 -1.06 -8.12 8.92
CA LEU A 139 -1.12 -9.32 8.12
C LEU A 139 0.31 -9.79 7.81
N ARG A 140 0.68 -10.96 8.34
CA ARG A 140 1.91 -11.67 7.98
C ARG A 140 1.53 -12.85 7.09
N CYS A 141 2.30 -13.14 6.05
CA CYS A 141 2.02 -14.24 5.11
C CYS A 141 3.06 -15.37 5.10
N THR A 142 4.12 -15.26 5.89
CA THR A 142 5.17 -16.29 6.02
C THR A 142 5.51 -16.52 7.50
N PRO A 143 4.82 -17.43 8.22
CA PRO A 143 3.54 -18.05 7.86
C PRO A 143 2.34 -17.09 8.01
N PRO A 144 1.17 -17.40 7.42
CA PRO A 144 -0.06 -16.62 7.57
C PRO A 144 -0.45 -16.36 9.04
N GLY A 145 -0.67 -15.09 9.41
CA GLY A 145 -1.08 -14.69 10.75
C GLY A 145 -1.18 -13.17 10.91
N GLY A 146 -1.23 -12.71 12.17
CA GLY A 146 -1.43 -11.29 12.52
C GLY A 146 -2.82 -11.06 13.14
N THR A 147 -3.23 -9.80 13.22
CA THR A 147 -4.55 -9.44 13.78
C THR A 147 -5.67 -9.43 12.75
N HIS A 148 -5.37 -9.67 11.47
CA HIS A 148 -6.38 -9.85 10.43
C HIS A 148 -7.25 -11.10 10.72
N PRO A 149 -8.59 -11.02 10.65
CA PRO A 149 -9.49 -12.11 11.06
C PRO A 149 -9.41 -13.36 10.16
N SER A 150 -9.01 -13.21 8.90
CA SER A 150 -8.85 -14.30 7.93
C SER A 150 -7.51 -14.25 7.20
N PRO A 151 -6.38 -14.51 7.89
CA PRO A 151 -5.04 -14.23 7.35
C PRO A 151 -4.69 -15.14 6.17
N VAL A 152 -5.11 -16.41 6.22
CA VAL A 152 -4.85 -17.39 5.14
C VAL A 152 -5.48 -16.95 3.82
N SER A 153 -6.76 -16.56 3.83
CA SER A 153 -7.45 -16.14 2.61
C SER A 153 -6.93 -14.80 2.07
N ALA A 154 -6.63 -13.85 2.95
CA ALA A 154 -6.06 -12.56 2.58
C ALA A 154 -4.67 -12.72 1.93
N CYS A 155 -3.80 -13.55 2.52
CA CYS A 155 -2.48 -13.84 1.96
C CYS A 155 -2.56 -14.53 0.60
N ARG A 156 -3.46 -15.50 0.42
CA ARG A 156 -3.68 -16.15 -0.88
C ARG A 156 -4.13 -15.15 -1.95
N THR A 157 -5.01 -14.23 -1.58
CA THR A 157 -5.54 -13.20 -2.49
C THR A 157 -4.43 -12.24 -2.92
N LEU A 158 -3.65 -11.74 -1.97
CA LEU A 158 -2.54 -10.81 -2.24
C LEU A 158 -1.39 -11.45 -3.02
N ALA A 159 -1.17 -12.76 -2.89
CA ALA A 159 -0.10 -13.45 -3.60
C ALA A 159 -0.23 -13.37 -5.13
N VAL A 160 -1.45 -13.36 -5.65
CA VAL A 160 -1.74 -13.27 -7.10
C VAL A 160 -1.21 -11.96 -7.71
N VAL A 161 -1.16 -10.89 -6.91
CA VAL A 161 -0.74 -9.53 -7.32
C VAL A 161 0.56 -9.10 -6.66
N GLY A 162 1.34 -10.05 -6.12
CA GLY A 162 2.60 -9.78 -5.45
C GLY A 162 2.49 -8.78 -4.30
N GLY A 163 1.41 -8.83 -3.52
CA GLY A 163 1.21 -7.97 -2.35
C GLY A 163 0.65 -6.58 -2.63
N ASN A 164 0.30 -6.22 -3.87
CA ASN A 164 -0.31 -4.92 -4.19
C ASN A 164 -1.86 -5.00 -4.19
N PRO A 165 -2.56 -4.60 -3.12
CA PRO A 165 -4.01 -4.70 -3.06
C PRO A 165 -4.76 -3.81 -4.06
N ALA A 166 -4.15 -2.74 -4.59
CA ALA A 166 -4.81 -1.89 -5.59
C ALA A 166 -4.87 -2.54 -6.99
N ALA A 167 -4.09 -3.61 -7.22
CA ALA A 167 -4.13 -4.38 -8.46
C ALA A 167 -5.17 -5.53 -8.42
N LEU A 168 -5.88 -5.70 -7.31
CA LEU A 168 -6.88 -6.77 -7.17
C LEU A 168 -8.18 -6.43 -7.91
N ASN A 169 -8.76 -7.47 -8.52
CA ASN A 169 -10.11 -7.45 -9.05
C ASN A 169 -10.74 -8.85 -8.85
N VAL A 170 -11.08 -9.17 -7.61
CA VAL A 170 -11.45 -10.54 -7.18
C VAL A 170 -12.80 -10.99 -7.75
N SER A 171 -13.76 -10.09 -7.91
CA SER A 171 -15.12 -10.43 -8.36
C SER A 171 -15.68 -9.39 -9.34
N PRO A 172 -15.17 -9.33 -10.59
CA PRO A 172 -15.57 -8.33 -11.57
C PRO A 172 -17.05 -8.40 -12.00
N GLY A 173 -17.72 -9.55 -11.81
CA GLY A 173 -19.14 -9.74 -12.13
C GLY A 173 -20.11 -9.22 -11.07
N ILE A 174 -19.63 -8.68 -9.96
CA ILE A 174 -20.51 -8.11 -8.92
C ILE A 174 -20.98 -6.72 -9.34
N HIS A 175 -22.29 -6.56 -9.45
CA HIS A 175 -22.90 -5.26 -9.74
C HIS A 175 -23.17 -4.50 -8.44
N CYS A 176 -22.44 -3.40 -8.25
CA CYS A 176 -22.64 -2.50 -7.14
C CYS A 176 -23.58 -1.35 -7.51
N THR A 177 -24.38 -0.90 -6.55
CA THR A 177 -25.15 0.35 -6.68
C THR A 177 -24.23 1.54 -6.93
N ARG A 178 -24.72 2.57 -7.61
CA ARG A 178 -23.97 3.81 -7.90
C ARG A 178 -23.97 4.83 -6.77
N ILE A 179 -24.34 4.44 -5.55
CA ILE A 179 -24.22 5.30 -4.37
C ILE A 179 -22.75 5.65 -4.14
N TYR A 180 -22.50 6.92 -3.82
CA TYR A 180 -21.18 7.39 -3.42
C TYR A 180 -21.13 7.46 -1.89
N ASP A 181 -20.43 6.48 -1.30
CA ASP A 181 -20.17 6.34 0.14
C ASP A 181 -18.71 5.88 0.30
N PRO A 182 -17.73 6.77 0.06
CA PRO A 182 -16.38 6.36 -0.23
C PRO A 182 -15.74 5.60 0.94
N VAL A 183 -14.87 4.65 0.61
CA VAL A 183 -14.04 3.95 1.60
C VAL A 183 -12.59 4.01 1.15
N THR A 184 -11.75 4.62 1.97
CA THR A 184 -10.31 4.71 1.73
C THR A 184 -9.58 3.64 2.51
N VAL A 185 -8.71 2.91 1.83
CA VAL A 185 -7.87 1.87 2.42
C VAL A 185 -6.39 2.17 2.20
N THR A 186 -5.56 1.66 3.09
CA THR A 186 -4.10 1.66 2.90
C THR A 186 -3.52 0.27 3.10
N ALA A 187 -2.35 0.04 2.50
CA ALA A 187 -1.49 -1.08 2.81
C ALA A 187 -0.04 -0.60 2.82
N VAL A 188 0.64 -0.81 3.94
CA VAL A 188 2.04 -0.43 4.12
C VAL A 188 2.84 -1.62 4.63
N GLY A 189 3.99 -1.90 4.04
CA GLY A 189 4.88 -2.94 4.54
C GLY A 189 5.83 -3.46 3.46
N SER A 190 6.07 -4.76 3.47
CA SER A 190 7.01 -5.41 2.55
C SER A 190 6.49 -6.74 2.03
N TRP A 191 6.83 -7.03 0.78
CA TRP A 191 6.50 -8.26 0.09
C TRP A 191 7.70 -8.74 -0.70
N ASP A 192 8.33 -9.84 -0.28
CA ASP A 192 9.49 -10.44 -0.95
C ASP A 192 10.64 -9.43 -1.21
N GLY A 193 10.88 -8.54 -0.24
CA GLY A 193 11.91 -7.49 -0.33
C GLY A 193 11.44 -6.18 -0.98
N ARG A 194 10.26 -6.13 -1.60
CA ARG A 194 9.68 -4.91 -2.16
C ARG A 194 8.80 -4.18 -1.15
N HIS A 195 9.03 -2.89 -0.97
CA HIS A 195 8.14 -2.06 -0.15
C HIS A 195 6.79 -1.87 -0.85
N ILE A 196 5.73 -2.07 -0.08
CA ILE A 196 4.35 -1.82 -0.50
C ILE A 196 3.89 -0.58 0.24
N THR A 197 3.48 0.44 -0.51
CA THR A 197 2.81 1.63 0.03
C THR A 197 1.66 1.95 -0.91
N VAL A 198 0.45 1.58 -0.49
CA VAL A 198 -0.75 1.74 -1.30
C VAL A 198 -1.77 2.56 -0.52
N ARG A 199 -2.40 3.49 -1.22
CA ARG A 199 -3.63 4.17 -0.81
C ARG A 199 -4.61 4.07 -1.96
N HIS A 200 -5.85 3.66 -1.67
CA HIS A 200 -6.90 3.62 -2.67
C HIS A 200 -8.23 4.00 -2.05
N THR A 201 -9.03 4.77 -2.78
CA THR A 201 -10.39 5.13 -2.38
C THR A 201 -11.37 4.46 -3.33
N TYR A 202 -12.23 3.60 -2.78
CA TYR A 202 -13.31 2.96 -3.50
C TYR A 202 -14.58 3.79 -3.35
N SER A 203 -15.41 3.84 -4.40
CA SER A 203 -16.63 4.68 -4.44
C SER A 203 -17.68 4.28 -3.41
N ASN A 204 -17.74 3.00 -3.06
CA ASN A 204 -18.58 2.48 -1.99
C ASN A 204 -18.06 1.15 -1.42
N PRO A 205 -18.60 0.67 -0.26
CA PRO A 205 -18.17 -0.58 0.36
C PRO A 205 -18.41 -1.83 -0.49
N CYS A 206 -19.38 -1.80 -1.41
CA CYS A 206 -19.59 -2.90 -2.35
C CYS A 206 -18.41 -3.01 -3.32
N VAL A 207 -18.00 -1.90 -3.94
CA VAL A 207 -16.87 -1.88 -4.89
C VAL A 207 -15.57 -2.30 -4.19
N LEU A 208 -15.32 -1.86 -2.96
CA LEU A 208 -14.18 -2.33 -2.17
C LEU A 208 -14.17 -3.85 -2.01
N ARG A 209 -15.30 -4.44 -1.58
CA ARG A 209 -15.40 -5.90 -1.35
C ARG A 209 -15.29 -6.69 -2.65
N ALA A 210 -15.91 -6.23 -3.73
CA ALA A 210 -15.84 -6.85 -5.04
C ALA A 210 -14.41 -6.85 -5.59
N ALA A 211 -13.69 -5.74 -5.44
CA ALA A 211 -12.32 -5.62 -5.91
C ALA A 211 -11.33 -6.44 -5.06
N THR A 212 -11.45 -6.41 -3.73
CA THR A 212 -10.38 -6.87 -2.82
C THR A 212 -10.67 -8.18 -2.07
N GLY A 213 -11.88 -8.72 -2.17
CA GLY A 213 -12.25 -9.96 -1.49
C GLY A 213 -12.08 -9.86 0.03
N SER A 214 -11.34 -10.78 0.63
CA SER A 214 -11.17 -10.85 2.10
C SER A 214 -10.13 -9.88 2.67
N VAL A 215 -9.35 -9.19 1.83
CA VAL A 215 -8.16 -8.43 2.28
C VAL A 215 -8.51 -7.26 3.22
N TYR A 216 -9.70 -6.65 3.06
CA TYR A 216 -10.16 -5.53 3.90
C TYR A 216 -11.42 -5.86 4.73
N GLN A 217 -11.67 -7.14 5.01
CA GLN A 217 -12.81 -7.62 5.79
C GLN A 217 -12.48 -7.72 7.30
N PHE A 218 -12.25 -6.56 7.93
CA PHE A 218 -12.00 -6.37 9.36
C PHE A 218 -12.61 -5.05 9.87
#